data_AF-A0A259AZW4-F1
#
_entry.id   AF-A0A259AZW4-F1
#
_cell.length_a   1.000
_cell.length_b   1.000
_cell.length_c   1.000
_cell.angle_alpha   90.00
_cell.angle_beta   90.00
_cell.angle_gamma   90.00
#
_symmetry.space_group_name_H-M   'P 1'
#
loop_
_entity.id
_entity.type
_entity.pdbx_description
1 polymer ?
#
loop_
_entity_poly.entity_id
_entity_poly.type
_entity_poly.pdbx_seq_one_letter_code
_entity_poly.pdbx_strand_id
1 'polypeptide(L)'
;MTARADRFAELSRMQEARREIQRQLDRINRQITRRMTAFIPQLKPRHSFFRRGKAPEPSAFLERYRAQLAALTTERQPEIDALSRKLARQDQAIAALRDRLGCPECEPTEPRRESRSTAREQTP
;
A
#
# COMPACT_ATOMS: atom_id res chain seq x y z
N MET A 1 -16.29 -32.40 5.35
CA MET A 1 -14.84 -32.11 5.43
C MET A 1 -14.34 -31.12 4.36
N THR A 2 -15.13 -30.76 3.33
CA THR A 2 -14.73 -29.88 2.22
C THR A 2 -14.66 -28.39 2.57
N ALA A 3 -15.63 -27.88 3.35
CA ALA A 3 -15.74 -26.44 3.65
C ALA A 3 -14.50 -25.82 4.33
N ARG A 4 -13.74 -26.59 5.12
CA ARG A 4 -12.51 -26.10 5.75
C ARG A 4 -11.35 -26.04 4.73
N ALA A 5 -11.24 -27.02 3.84
CA ALA A 5 -10.26 -27.04 2.77
C ALA A 5 -10.50 -25.89 1.78
N ASP A 6 -11.77 -25.61 1.45
CA ASP A 6 -12.15 -24.50 0.57
C ASP A 6 -11.73 -23.14 1.13
N ARG A 7 -11.92 -22.92 2.45
CA ARG A 7 -11.48 -21.70 3.15
C ARG A 7 -9.95 -21.55 3.19
N PHE A 8 -9.20 -22.65 3.32
CA PHE A 8 -7.74 -22.61 3.21
C PHE A 8 -7.29 -22.29 1.77
N ALA A 9 -7.96 -22.83 0.76
CA ALA A 9 -7.68 -22.50 -0.65
C ALA A 9 -8.01 -21.03 -0.97
N GLU A 10 -9.06 -20.47 -0.38
CA GLU A 10 -9.36 -19.04 -0.46
C GLU A 10 -8.30 -18.18 0.24
N LEU A 11 -7.87 -18.58 1.45
CA LEU A 11 -6.81 -17.89 2.17
C LEU A 11 -5.49 -17.85 1.37
N SER A 12 -5.11 -18.95 0.73
CA SER A 12 -3.92 -19.00 -0.14
C SER A 12 -4.03 -18.03 -1.31
N ARG A 13 -5.18 -17.99 -1.99
CA ARG A 13 -5.44 -17.04 -3.09
C ARG A 13 -5.37 -15.58 -2.62
N MET A 14 -5.90 -15.25 -1.45
CA MET A 14 -5.82 -13.90 -0.88
C MET A 14 -4.38 -13.51 -0.56
N GLN A 15 -3.57 -14.43 -0.02
CA GLN A 15 -2.16 -14.17 0.27
C GLN A 15 -1.32 -13.97 -0.99
N GLU A 16 -1.66 -14.66 -2.09
CA GLU A 16 -1.04 -14.44 -3.40
C GLU A 16 -1.39 -13.06 -3.95
N ALA A 17 -2.66 -12.66 -3.89
CA ALA A 17 -3.09 -11.33 -4.30
C ALA A 17 -2.38 -10.22 -3.51
N ARG A 18 -2.17 -10.44 -2.20
CA ARG A 18 -1.38 -9.54 -1.34
C ARG A 18 0.06 -9.41 -1.81
N ARG A 19 0.72 -10.54 -2.10
CA ARG A 19 2.10 -10.56 -2.62
C ARG A 19 2.21 -9.80 -3.94
N GLU A 20 1.19 -9.90 -4.80
CA GLU A 20 1.18 -9.18 -6.07
C GLU A 20 1.12 -7.66 -5.88
N ILE A 21 0.26 -7.17 -4.98
CA ILE A 21 0.21 -5.74 -4.64
C ILE A 21 1.55 -5.27 -4.05
N GLN A 22 2.18 -6.09 -3.21
CA GLN A 22 3.51 -5.77 -2.67
C GLN A 22 4.56 -5.67 -3.78
N ARG A 23 4.58 -6.61 -4.74
CA ARG A 23 5.49 -6.55 -5.90
C ARG A 23 5.24 -5.30 -6.75
N GLN A 24 3.99 -4.87 -6.89
CA GLN A 24 3.65 -3.63 -7.60
C GLN A 24 4.25 -2.41 -6.88
N LEU A 25 4.10 -2.31 -5.56
CA LEU A 25 4.77 -1.26 -4.77
C LEU A 25 6.30 -1.32 -4.91
N ASP A 26 6.90 -2.51 -4.85
CA ASP A 26 8.35 -2.68 -5.02
C ASP A 26 8.80 -2.27 -6.42
N ARG A 27 8.01 -2.53 -7.45
CA ARG A 27 8.28 -2.11 -8.83
C ARG A 27 8.27 -0.58 -8.96
N ILE A 28 7.29 0.09 -8.36
CA ILE A 28 7.20 1.56 -8.33
C ILE A 28 8.43 2.14 -7.61
N ASN A 29 8.75 1.63 -6.43
CA ASN A 29 9.93 2.07 -5.66
C ASN A 29 11.22 1.88 -6.44
N ARG A 30 11.41 0.73 -7.10
CA ARG A 30 12.56 0.49 -7.98
C ARG A 30 12.62 1.45 -9.16
N GLN A 31 11.47 1.82 -9.74
CA GLN A 31 11.41 2.77 -10.84
C GLN A 31 11.79 4.18 -10.39
N ILE A 32 11.35 4.62 -9.21
CA ILE A 32 11.77 5.89 -8.61
C ILE A 32 13.29 5.88 -8.40
N THR A 33 13.83 4.85 -7.74
CA THR A 33 15.27 4.72 -7.50
C THR A 33 16.07 4.72 -8.80
N ARG A 34 15.64 3.96 -9.82
CA ARG A 34 16.32 3.90 -11.12
C ARG A 34 16.32 5.24 -11.86
N ARG A 35 15.19 5.97 -11.84
CA ARG A 35 15.12 7.31 -12.44
C ARG A 35 16.04 8.29 -11.70
N MET A 36 16.08 8.21 -10.37
CA MET A 36 16.97 9.04 -9.55
C MET A 36 18.45 8.72 -9.81
N THR A 37 18.84 7.44 -9.89
CA THR A 37 20.24 7.08 -10.16
C THR A 37 20.69 7.45 -11.58
N ALA A 38 19.79 7.36 -12.57
CA ALA A 38 20.05 7.82 -13.92
C ALA A 38 20.17 9.36 -14.04
N PHE A 39 19.57 10.10 -13.10
CA PHE A 39 19.63 11.56 -13.04
C PHE A 39 20.92 12.08 -12.41
N ILE A 40 21.56 11.33 -11.50
CA ILE A 40 22.80 11.74 -10.81
C ILE A 40 23.92 12.18 -11.78
N PRO A 41 24.22 11.45 -12.88
CA PRO A 41 25.23 11.89 -13.85
C PRO A 41 24.86 13.18 -14.61
N GLN A 42 23.56 13.46 -14.79
CA GLN A 42 23.08 14.68 -15.48
C GLN A 42 23.17 15.91 -14.58
N LEU A 43 23.19 15.70 -13.26
CA LEU A 43 23.42 16.74 -12.26
C LEU A 43 24.90 17.08 -12.09
N LYS A 44 25.83 16.18 -12.46
CA LYS A 44 27.26 16.45 -12.41
C LYS A 44 27.63 17.46 -13.51
N PRO A 45 28.46 18.48 -13.22
CA PRO A 45 28.99 19.35 -14.25
C PRO A 45 29.77 18.50 -15.25
N ARG A 46 29.30 18.43 -16.49
CA ARG A 46 30.00 17.75 -17.60
C ARG A 46 31.22 18.57 -17.96
N HIS A 47 32.35 18.35 -17.28
CA HIS A 47 33.66 18.92 -17.61
C HIS A 47 33.58 20.35 -18.19
N SER A 48 32.90 21.27 -17.50
CA SER A 48 33.19 22.67 -17.76
C SER A 48 34.58 22.85 -17.18
N PHE A 49 35.57 22.91 -18.08
CA PHE A 49 36.93 23.36 -17.79
C PHE A 49 36.90 24.32 -16.61
N PHE A 50 37.76 24.09 -15.61
CA PHE A 50 38.06 25.03 -14.52
C PHE A 50 38.44 26.41 -15.11
N ARG A 51 37.45 27.16 -15.59
CA ARG A 51 37.59 28.49 -16.16
C ARG A 51 37.06 29.40 -15.08
N ARG A 52 38.02 29.87 -14.26
CA ARG A 52 37.85 30.86 -13.19
C ARG A 52 37.06 30.39 -11.96
N GLY A 53 37.75 29.66 -11.08
CA GLY A 53 37.73 29.93 -9.63
C GLY A 53 36.48 29.64 -8.80
N LYS A 54 35.33 29.26 -9.37
CA LYS A 54 34.14 28.90 -8.60
C LYS A 54 33.78 27.43 -8.77
N ALA A 55 33.91 26.66 -7.69
CA ALA A 55 33.41 25.30 -7.64
C ALA A 55 31.86 25.33 -7.79
N PRO A 56 31.25 24.33 -8.44
CA PRO A 56 29.80 24.18 -8.44
C PRO A 56 29.31 24.09 -6.99
N GLU A 57 28.38 24.97 -6.60
CA GLU A 57 27.83 25.03 -5.24
C GLU A 57 27.18 23.68 -4.87
N PRO A 58 27.70 22.94 -3.89
CA PRO A 58 27.15 21.63 -3.49
C PRO A 58 25.69 21.72 -3.03
N SER A 59 25.29 22.86 -2.47
CA SER A 59 23.90 23.16 -2.06
C SER A 59 22.94 23.14 -3.24
N ALA A 60 23.29 23.82 -4.34
CA ALA A 60 22.46 23.88 -5.54
C ALA A 60 22.24 22.49 -6.19
N PHE A 61 23.24 21.60 -6.11
CA PHE A 61 23.10 20.21 -6.50
C PHE A 61 22.06 19.47 -5.65
N LEU A 62 22.16 19.58 -4.31
CA LEU A 62 21.25 18.91 -3.39
C LEU A 62 19.82 19.44 -3.50
N GLU A 63 19.64 20.73 -3.73
CA GLU A 63 18.33 21.32 -3.97
C GLU A 63 17.67 20.77 -5.23
N ARG A 64 18.38 20.75 -6.35
CA ARG A 64 17.87 20.15 -7.60
C ARG A 64 17.55 18.67 -7.44
N TYR A 65 18.39 17.93 -6.71
CA TYR A 65 18.16 16.52 -6.40
C TYR A 65 16.89 16.32 -5.57
N ARG A 66 16.71 17.11 -4.50
CA ARG A 66 15.51 17.05 -3.63
C ARG A 66 14.24 17.45 -4.36
N ALA A 67 14.29 18.51 -5.17
CA ALA A 67 13.16 18.95 -5.98
C ALA A 67 12.74 17.87 -6.98
N GLN A 68 13.70 17.23 -7.66
CA GLN A 68 13.41 16.15 -8.61
C GLN A 68 12.81 14.92 -7.92
N LEU A 69 13.33 14.56 -6.74
CA LEU A 69 12.79 13.47 -5.93
C LEU A 69 11.36 13.77 -5.50
N ALA A 70 11.11 14.97 -4.98
CA ALA A 70 9.78 15.40 -4.56
C ALA A 70 8.78 15.38 -5.72
N ALA A 71 9.18 15.82 -6.91
CA ALA A 71 8.35 15.78 -8.11
C ALA A 71 7.98 14.34 -8.50
N LEU A 72 8.97 13.44 -8.55
CA LEU A 72 8.75 12.03 -8.88
C LEU A 72 7.88 11.31 -7.84
N THR A 73 8.10 11.59 -6.56
CA THR A 73 7.29 11.03 -5.48
C THR A 73 5.86 11.56 -5.56
N THR A 74 5.66 12.86 -5.75
CA THR A 74 4.30 13.46 -5.86
C THR A 74 3.51 12.86 -7.03
N GLU A 75 4.16 12.66 -8.19
CA GLU A 75 3.52 12.07 -9.37
C GLU A 75 3.08 10.61 -9.15
N ARG A 76 3.79 9.87 -8.30
CA ARG A 76 3.51 8.45 -7.96
C ARG A 76 2.74 8.27 -6.66
N GLN A 77 2.66 9.30 -5.83
CA GLN A 77 2.05 9.26 -4.50
C GLN A 77 0.59 8.77 -4.51
N PRO A 78 -0.31 9.23 -5.41
CA PRO A 78 -1.69 8.75 -5.38
C PRO A 78 -1.79 7.25 -5.69
N GLU A 79 -0.89 6.72 -6.52
CA GLU A 79 -0.81 5.29 -6.85
C GLU A 79 -0.28 4.48 -5.65
N ILE A 80 0.79 4.95 -5.01
CA ILE A 80 1.35 4.35 -3.79
C ILE A 80 0.30 4.32 -2.68
N ASP A 81 -0.43 5.42 -2.47
CA ASP A 81 -1.45 5.52 -1.43
C ASP A 81 -2.64 4.59 -1.73
N ALA A 82 -3.05 4.49 -3.00
CA ALA A 82 -4.12 3.59 -3.41
C ALA A 82 -3.74 2.12 -3.18
N LEU A 83 -2.54 1.71 -3.57
CA LEU A 83 -2.02 0.36 -3.35
C LEU A 83 -1.84 0.06 -1.86
N SER A 84 -1.33 1.02 -1.08
CA SER A 84 -1.17 0.91 0.38
C SER A 84 -2.51 0.69 1.08
N ARG A 85 -3.54 1.46 0.71
CA ARG A 85 -4.89 1.26 1.25
C ARG A 85 -5.47 -0.10 0.87
N LYS A 86 -5.23 -0.54 -0.37
CA LYS A 86 -5.68 -1.87 -0.84
C LYS A 86 -4.99 -3.00 -0.07
N LEU A 87 -3.69 -2.86 0.19
CA LEU A 87 -2.91 -3.80 0.99
C LEU A 87 -3.44 -3.88 2.43
N ALA A 88 -3.67 -2.73 3.08
CA ALA A 88 -4.21 -2.70 4.44
C ALA A 88 -5.57 -3.41 4.56
N ARG A 89 -6.47 -3.21 3.58
CA ARG A 89 -7.76 -3.90 3.53
C ARG A 89 -7.62 -5.41 3.33
N GLN A 90 -6.69 -5.83 2.46
CA GLN A 90 -6.41 -7.26 2.27
C GLN A 90 -5.82 -7.90 3.53
N ASP A 91 -4.93 -7.20 4.23
CA ASP A 91 -4.32 -7.69 5.46
C ASP A 91 -5.35 -7.88 6.57
N GLN A 92 -6.29 -6.94 6.70
CA GLN A 92 -7.43 -7.07 7.62
C GLN A 92 -8.33 -8.27 7.26
N ALA A 93 -8.65 -8.46 5.98
CA ALA A 93 -9.48 -9.57 5.54
C ALA A 93 -8.79 -10.94 5.73
N ILE A 94 -7.48 -11.02 5.46
CA ILE A 94 -6.67 -12.22 5.70
C ILE A 94 -6.59 -12.53 7.20
N ALA A 95 -6.40 -11.51 8.06
CA ALA A 95 -6.39 -11.69 9.50
C ALA A 95 -7.73 -12.25 10.01
N ALA A 96 -8.85 -11.64 9.63
CA ALA A 96 -10.18 -12.11 10.00
C ALA A 96 -10.47 -13.55 9.53
N LEU A 97 -10.00 -13.93 8.34
CA LEU A 97 -10.15 -15.30 7.84
C LEU A 97 -9.27 -16.30 8.60
N ARG A 98 -8.05 -15.90 8.99
CA ARG A 98 -7.17 -16.72 9.84
C ARG A 98 -7.77 -16.95 11.21
N ASP A 99 -8.35 -15.92 11.83
CA ASP A 99 -9.01 -16.03 13.13
C ASP A 99 -10.18 -17.02 13.06
N ARG A 100 -11.01 -16.93 12.01
CA ARG A 100 -12.12 -17.88 11.76
C ARG A 100 -11.66 -19.31 11.47
N LEU A 101 -10.42 -19.52 11.01
CA LEU A 101 -9.84 -20.84 10.76
C LEU A 101 -9.11 -21.41 11.98
N GLY A 102 -8.65 -20.54 12.89
CA GLY A 102 -8.00 -20.86 14.15
C GLY A 102 -8.97 -21.08 15.32
N CYS A 103 -10.16 -20.47 15.27
CA CYS A 103 -11.26 -20.72 16.21
C CYS A 103 -12.18 -21.84 15.68
N PRO A 104 -12.21 -23.03 16.30
CA PRO A 104 -13.15 -24.09 15.93
C PRO A 104 -14.62 -23.78 16.29
N GLU A 105 -14.90 -22.76 17.10
CA GLU A 105 -16.23 -22.49 17.70
C GLU A 105 -16.86 -21.13 17.32
N CYS A 106 -16.32 -20.39 16.35
CA CYS A 106 -17.03 -19.21 15.85
C CYS A 106 -18.06 -19.60 14.79
N GLU A 107 -19.15 -20.26 15.22
CA GLU A 107 -20.41 -20.13 14.50
C GLU A 107 -20.80 -18.64 14.52
N PRO A 108 -21.06 -18.01 13.37
CA PRO A 108 -21.70 -16.72 13.37
C PRO A 108 -23.12 -16.95 13.86
N THR A 109 -23.37 -16.72 15.15
CA THR A 109 -24.72 -16.46 15.63
C THR A 109 -25.14 -15.16 14.97
N GLU A 110 -25.83 -15.28 13.83
CA GLU A 110 -26.53 -14.14 13.25
C GLU A 110 -27.41 -13.53 14.34
N PRO A 111 -27.31 -12.21 14.63
CA PRO A 111 -28.38 -11.56 15.33
C PRO A 111 -29.56 -11.55 14.37
N ARG A 112 -30.42 -12.56 14.55
CA ARG A 112 -31.75 -12.65 13.97
C ARG A 112 -32.36 -11.26 14.10
N ARG A 113 -32.45 -10.53 12.98
CA ARG A 113 -33.22 -9.30 12.88
C ARG A 113 -34.67 -9.70 13.10
N GLU A 114 -35.07 -9.80 14.35
CA GLU A 114 -36.45 -9.99 14.75
C GLU A 114 -37.16 -8.65 14.54
N SER A 115 -37.53 -8.45 13.29
CA SER A 115 -38.54 -7.49 12.91
C SER A 115 -39.88 -8.10 13.31
N ARG A 116 -40.53 -7.60 14.36
CA ARG A 116 -41.92 -7.09 14.35
C ARG A 116 -42.60 -7.12 15.72
N SER A 117 -43.07 -5.92 16.11
CA SER A 117 -44.40 -5.60 16.67
C SER A 117 -44.87 -6.36 17.92
N THR A 118 -45.35 -5.68 18.96
CA THR A 118 -46.78 -5.31 19.09
C THR A 118 -47.05 -4.60 20.43
N ALA A 119 -48.20 -3.90 20.49
CA ALA A 119 -48.92 -3.40 21.68
C ALA A 119 -48.27 -2.20 22.42
N ARG A 120 -48.80 -0.97 22.43
CA ARG A 120 -50.15 -0.49 22.83
C ARG A 120 -50.42 -0.76 24.32
N GLU A 121 -50.23 0.26 25.15
CA GLU A 121 -50.85 0.50 26.47
C GLU A 121 -50.44 1.96 26.85
N GLN A 122 -51.27 3.01 26.76
CA GLN A 122 -52.46 3.35 27.58
C GLN A 122 -52.14 3.22 29.08
N THR A 123 -51.82 4.29 29.82
CA THR A 123 -52.74 5.23 30.57
C THR A 123 -52.10 5.41 31.97
N PRO A 124 -52.39 6.42 32.83
CA PRO A 124 -53.31 7.58 32.74
C PRO A 124 -52.65 8.95 32.58
#